data_AF-A0A0L8FVE5-F1
#
_entry.id   AF-A0A0L8FVE5-F1
#
_cell.length_a   1.000
_cell.length_b   1.000
_cell.length_c   1.000
_cell.angle_alpha   90.00
_cell.angle_beta   90.00
_cell.angle_gamma   90.00
#
_symmetry.space_group_name_H-M   'P 1'
#
loop_
_entity.id
_entity.type
_entity.pdbx_description
1 polymer ?
#
loop_
_entity_poly.entity_id
_entity_poly.type
_entity_poly.pdbx_seq_one_letter_code
_entity_poly.pdbx_strand_id
1 'polypeptide(L)'
;MHVLYVISFVIERVGAQIRPYADQLILYLPLLWDSDHNMLRCAILTTLIRLVKGLGTSCNTLYDFLIPVIRLSTDVTQQFHVYLKEDGLDLWLETLHNSPVMTPGLLDLFTAMPAILEFGNEDLKVCLKIVEAYVVLGQKEFMQRFSQDIVMSFSNLITDIRTDGILLILKAVELIFQSFPLEAPQAFQPLLSHIFKTTLENNELVTVLSMQLYILGRVLLQNQEYFWSFLAQESAKMDKESRTLLGMLLDLWFEKMDSITKPEHRKLSALALSSLLTMNLSPITERFSGILNVCVEVLHDICRADCDTGKQTDCLVIGEEEDAESNEENTDTEHEKRKQMLLRHDPVHAVSLKEFVVSQLTICQQLHGQLLFDQLMANIDKDILIQLQELTS
;
A
#
# COMPACT_ATOMS: atom_id res chain seq x y z
N MET A 1 31.46 11.57 21.28
CA MET A 1 31.36 11.95 19.85
C MET A 1 32.18 10.99 18.98
N HIS A 2 33.50 11.19 18.77
CA HIS A 2 34.31 10.38 17.84
C HIS A 2 34.26 8.86 18.09
N VAL A 3 34.31 8.43 19.36
CA VAL A 3 34.24 7.01 19.71
C VAL A 3 32.90 6.38 19.31
N LEU A 4 31.77 7.07 19.54
CA LEU A 4 30.45 6.58 19.14
C LEU A 4 30.31 6.50 17.62
N TYR A 5 30.86 7.45 16.87
CA TYR A 5 30.88 7.38 15.40
C TYR A 5 31.64 6.14 14.90
N VAL A 6 32.81 5.86 15.47
CA VAL A 6 33.59 4.67 15.12
C VAL A 6 32.82 3.40 15.47
N ILE A 7 32.19 3.35 16.65
CA ILE A 7 31.36 2.21 17.07
C ILE A 7 30.18 2.03 16.11
N SER A 8 29.43 3.08 15.78
CA SER A 8 28.30 3.04 14.85
C SER A 8 28.73 2.51 13.48
N PHE A 9 29.87 2.96 12.97
CA PHE A 9 30.44 2.46 11.71
C PHE A 9 30.82 0.97 11.79
N VAL A 10 31.42 0.53 12.91
CA VAL A 10 31.74 -0.88 13.12
C VAL A 10 30.47 -1.73 13.17
N ILE A 11 29.44 -1.30 13.90
CA ILE A 11 28.14 -2.01 13.96
C ILE A 11 27.55 -2.14 12.56
N GLU A 12 27.56 -1.06 11.77
CA GLU A 12 27.04 -1.07 10.40
C GLU A 12 27.79 -2.06 9.51
N ARG A 13 29.12 -2.17 9.63
CA ARG A 13 29.92 -3.09 8.82
C ARG A 13 29.82 -4.55 9.27
N VAL A 14 29.63 -4.78 10.56
CA VAL A 14 29.55 -6.13 11.16
C VAL A 14 28.14 -6.72 11.00
N GLY A 15 27.11 -5.89 10.92
CA GLY A 15 25.72 -6.32 10.72
C GLY A 15 25.25 -7.29 11.80
N ALA A 16 24.63 -8.40 11.41
CA ALA A 16 24.06 -9.39 12.32
C ALA A 16 25.09 -10.03 13.29
N GLN A 17 26.38 -9.99 12.96
CA GLN A 17 27.44 -10.56 13.79
C GLN A 17 27.73 -9.72 15.05
N ILE A 18 27.07 -8.57 15.24
CA ILE A 18 27.21 -7.73 16.44
C ILE A 18 26.50 -8.32 17.66
N ARG A 19 25.48 -9.17 17.44
CA ARG A 19 24.61 -9.75 18.49
C ARG A 19 25.35 -10.24 19.75
N PRO A 20 26.43 -11.06 19.67
CA PRO A 20 27.13 -11.54 20.87
C PRO A 20 27.84 -10.44 21.67
N TYR A 21 28.04 -9.25 21.10
CA TYR A 21 28.76 -8.13 21.73
C TYR A 21 27.84 -6.97 22.11
N ALA A 22 26.55 -7.05 21.76
CA ALA A 22 25.60 -5.96 21.91
C ALA A 22 25.38 -5.57 23.38
N ASP A 23 25.31 -6.55 24.29
CA ASP A 23 24.99 -6.32 25.72
C ASP A 23 25.90 -5.29 26.39
N GLN A 24 27.19 -5.31 26.05
CA GLN A 24 28.15 -4.35 26.59
C GLN A 24 27.88 -2.94 26.08
N LEU A 25 27.52 -2.79 24.80
CA LEU A 25 27.16 -1.48 24.23
C LEU A 25 25.88 -0.94 24.85
N ILE A 26 24.89 -1.82 25.04
CA ILE A 26 23.57 -1.51 25.59
C ILE A 26 23.68 -0.97 27.02
N LEU A 27 24.64 -1.45 27.81
CA LEU A 27 24.87 -0.98 29.17
C LEU A 27 25.29 0.51 29.23
N TYR A 28 26.06 1.00 28.26
CA TYR A 28 26.62 2.34 28.29
C TYR A 28 25.73 3.41 27.64
N LEU A 29 24.90 3.05 26.64
CA LEU A 29 24.11 4.02 25.91
C LEU A 29 23.09 4.80 26.76
N PRO A 30 22.38 4.19 27.74
CA PRO A 30 21.49 4.93 28.64
C PRO A 30 22.24 5.97 29.49
N LEU A 31 23.42 5.60 30.01
CA LEU A 31 24.25 6.50 30.81
C LEU A 31 24.72 7.72 30.01
N LEU A 32 24.98 7.55 28.72
CA LEU A 32 25.38 8.63 27.83
C LEU A 32 24.19 9.50 27.39
N TRP A 33 22.98 8.93 27.32
CA TRP A 33 21.76 9.63 26.92
C TRP A 33 21.33 10.70 27.93
N ASP A 34 21.54 10.42 29.21
CA ASP A 34 21.24 11.32 30.33
C ASP A 34 22.13 12.59 30.34
N SER A 35 23.09 12.70 29.43
CA SER A 35 23.87 13.92 29.25
C SER A 35 23.04 15.04 28.56
N ASP A 36 23.26 16.30 28.96
CA ASP A 36 22.57 17.48 28.40
C ASP A 36 23.13 17.96 27.04
N HIS A 37 23.80 17.08 26.30
CA HIS A 37 24.46 17.44 25.04
C HIS A 37 23.69 16.90 23.83
N ASN A 38 22.92 17.76 23.15
CA ASN A 38 22.11 17.37 21.97
C ASN A 38 22.94 16.70 20.86
N MET A 39 24.16 17.19 20.58
CA MET A 39 25.05 16.55 19.59
C MET A 39 25.46 15.13 19.97
N LEU A 40 25.62 14.87 21.28
CA LEU A 40 25.90 13.52 21.77
C LEU A 40 24.67 12.63 21.64
N ARG A 41 23.47 13.18 21.91
CA ARG A 41 22.19 12.50 21.69
C ARG A 41 21.98 12.11 20.21
N CYS A 42 22.29 12.97 19.24
CA CYS A 42 22.27 12.60 17.81
C CYS A 42 23.18 11.38 17.54
N ALA A 43 24.43 11.43 18.00
CA ALA A 43 25.35 10.30 17.81
C ALA A 43 24.87 8.99 18.48
N ILE A 44 24.16 9.09 19.61
CA ILE A 44 23.52 7.95 20.27
C ILE A 44 22.37 7.41 19.41
N LEU A 45 21.48 8.26 18.89
CA LEU A 45 20.39 7.86 18.00
C LEU A 45 20.91 7.14 16.76
N THR A 46 21.92 7.69 16.07
CA THR A 46 22.56 7.03 14.93
C THR A 46 23.13 5.65 15.30
N THR A 47 23.76 5.55 16.47
CA THR A 47 24.30 4.26 16.97
C THR A 47 23.18 3.27 17.26
N LEU A 48 22.07 3.72 17.86
CA LEU A 48 20.90 2.90 18.14
C LEU A 48 20.24 2.39 16.86
N ILE A 49 20.11 3.21 15.82
CA ILE A 49 19.59 2.78 14.50
C ILE A 49 20.42 1.61 13.96
N ARG A 50 21.76 1.73 13.99
CA ARG A 50 22.66 0.66 13.54
C ARG A 50 22.58 -0.59 14.42
N LEU A 51 22.44 -0.40 15.73
CA LEU A 51 22.32 -1.50 16.68
C LEU A 51 21.01 -2.28 16.48
N VAL A 52 19.88 -1.59 16.32
CA VAL A 52 18.58 -2.21 16.03
C VAL A 52 18.65 -3.03 14.75
N LYS A 53 19.24 -2.49 13.67
CA LYS A 53 19.50 -3.24 12.42
C LYS A 53 20.31 -4.52 12.66
N GLY A 54 21.43 -4.41 13.38
CA GLY A 54 22.29 -5.57 13.65
C GLY A 54 21.62 -6.62 14.56
N LEU A 55 20.79 -6.20 15.50
CA LEU A 55 20.06 -7.10 16.39
C LEU A 55 18.91 -7.82 15.67
N GLY A 56 18.27 -7.18 14.70
CA GLY A 56 17.05 -7.70 14.08
C GLY A 56 15.96 -7.92 15.13
N THR A 57 15.31 -9.10 15.12
CA THR A 57 14.24 -9.47 16.07
C THR A 57 14.63 -9.40 17.55
N SER A 58 15.94 -9.45 17.86
CA SER A 58 16.45 -9.31 19.23
C SER A 58 16.46 -7.87 19.74
N CYS A 59 16.02 -6.89 18.95
CA CYS A 59 15.90 -5.49 19.38
C CYS A 59 14.82 -5.29 20.46
N ASN A 60 13.94 -6.27 20.66
CA ASN A 60 12.92 -6.26 21.72
C ASN A 60 13.50 -6.16 23.14
N THR A 61 14.75 -6.61 23.34
CA THR A 61 15.47 -6.45 24.61
C THR A 61 15.80 -4.99 24.93
N LEU A 62 15.73 -4.10 23.93
CA LEU A 62 16.04 -2.68 24.07
C LEU A 62 14.83 -1.78 24.28
N TYR A 63 13.60 -2.32 24.26
CA TYR A 63 12.40 -1.48 24.28
C TYR A 63 12.31 -0.54 25.49
N ASP A 64 12.76 -0.99 26.66
CA ASP A 64 12.80 -0.17 27.87
C ASP A 64 13.65 1.10 27.70
N PHE A 65 14.64 1.07 26.81
CA PHE A 65 15.47 2.22 26.46
C PHE A 65 15.01 2.93 25.17
N LEU A 66 14.68 2.18 24.12
CA LEU A 66 14.28 2.72 22.82
C LEU A 66 13.00 3.55 22.91
N ILE A 67 11.98 3.08 23.63
CA ILE A 67 10.67 3.74 23.67
C ILE A 67 10.79 5.14 24.30
N PRO A 68 11.40 5.32 25.50
CA PRO A 68 11.62 6.66 26.05
C PRO A 68 12.48 7.57 25.18
N VAL A 69 13.52 7.01 24.54
CA VAL A 69 14.41 7.76 23.63
C VAL A 69 13.64 8.28 22.42
N ILE A 70 12.85 7.42 21.78
CA ILE A 70 11.98 7.80 20.64
C ILE A 70 11.03 8.91 21.08
N ARG A 71 10.27 8.71 22.17
CA ARG A 71 9.33 9.72 22.68
C ARG A 71 9.98 11.08 22.88
N LEU A 72 11.15 11.11 23.52
CA LEU A 72 11.86 12.36 23.78
C LEU A 72 12.36 13.01 22.49
N SER A 73 12.91 12.22 21.56
CA SER A 73 13.47 12.71 20.31
C SER A 73 12.41 13.26 19.34
N THR A 74 11.18 12.74 19.40
CA THR A 74 10.08 13.12 18.51
C THR A 74 9.05 14.04 19.16
N ASP A 75 9.29 14.52 20.39
CA ASP A 75 8.40 15.45 21.09
C ASP A 75 8.52 16.87 20.52
N VAL A 76 7.58 17.25 19.66
CA VAL A 76 7.51 18.57 19.01
C VAL A 76 7.30 19.73 19.99
N THR A 77 6.93 19.46 21.25
CA THR A 77 6.76 20.51 22.28
C THR A 77 8.08 20.96 22.89
N GLN A 78 9.15 20.18 22.73
CA GLN A 78 10.46 20.46 23.33
C GLN A 78 11.37 21.21 22.38
N GLN A 79 12.19 22.15 22.87
CA GLN A 79 13.06 22.96 22.00
C GLN A 79 14.14 22.15 21.25
N PHE A 80 14.55 20.99 21.79
CA PHE A 80 15.59 20.15 21.19
C PHE A 80 15.09 19.25 20.06
N HIS A 81 13.78 19.20 19.77
CA HIS A 81 13.24 18.41 18.67
C HIS A 81 13.88 18.79 17.32
N VAL A 82 14.27 20.05 17.14
CA VAL A 82 14.91 20.56 15.92
C VAL A 82 16.19 19.79 15.57
N TYR A 83 16.89 19.25 16.57
CA TYR A 83 18.14 18.50 16.37
C TYR A 83 17.94 16.98 16.37
N LEU A 84 16.92 16.49 17.07
CA LEU A 84 16.76 15.06 17.36
C LEU A 84 15.67 14.39 16.52
N LYS A 85 14.70 15.15 15.98
CA LYS A 85 13.49 14.60 15.36
C LYS A 85 13.80 13.70 14.17
N GLU A 86 14.68 14.11 13.26
CA GLU A 86 15.01 13.34 12.06
C GLU A 86 15.59 11.95 12.44
N ASP A 87 16.67 11.94 13.23
CA ASP A 87 17.27 10.70 13.76
C ASP A 87 16.29 9.90 14.65
N GLY A 88 15.40 10.58 15.36
CA GLY A 88 14.38 9.98 16.22
C GLY A 88 13.30 9.23 15.43
N LEU A 89 12.84 9.81 14.32
CA LEU A 89 11.92 9.18 13.38
C LEU A 89 12.57 7.99 12.67
N ASP A 90 13.83 8.11 12.28
CA ASP A 90 14.59 7.00 11.70
C ASP A 90 14.76 5.85 12.70
N LEU A 91 15.05 6.15 13.97
CA LEU A 91 15.11 5.15 15.03
C LEU A 91 13.75 4.48 15.26
N TRP A 92 12.67 5.25 15.24
CA TRP A 92 11.33 4.73 15.38
C TRP A 92 10.99 3.76 14.25
N LEU A 93 11.19 4.19 13.00
CA LEU A 93 10.94 3.36 11.82
C LEU A 93 11.75 2.06 11.88
N GLU A 94 13.05 2.16 12.19
CA GLU A 94 13.92 0.99 12.25
C GLU A 94 13.54 0.02 13.37
N THR A 95 13.09 0.56 14.51
CA THR A 95 12.55 -0.25 15.61
C THR A 95 11.35 -1.05 15.13
N LEU A 96 10.38 -0.43 14.44
CA LEU A 96 9.21 -1.13 13.91
C LEU A 96 9.57 -2.17 12.86
N HIS A 97 10.53 -1.87 11.98
CA HIS A 97 10.96 -2.78 10.92
C HIS A 97 11.52 -4.10 11.45
N ASN A 98 12.23 -4.05 12.58
CA ASN A 98 12.87 -5.21 13.19
C ASN A 98 12.06 -5.82 14.33
N SER A 99 11.01 -5.15 14.80
CA SER A 99 10.17 -5.64 15.89
C SER A 99 9.45 -6.93 15.48
N PRO A 100 9.51 -8.00 16.29
CA PRO A 100 8.85 -9.27 15.96
C PRO A 100 7.33 -9.23 16.19
N VAL A 101 6.85 -8.45 17.17
CA VAL A 101 5.43 -8.36 17.55
C VAL A 101 5.13 -6.94 18.05
N MET A 102 3.91 -6.46 17.83
CA MET A 102 3.43 -5.21 18.41
C MET A 102 3.33 -5.32 19.94
N THR A 103 3.82 -4.31 20.66
CA THR A 103 3.68 -4.20 22.13
C THR A 103 2.88 -2.95 22.50
N PRO A 104 2.25 -2.89 23.70
CA PRO A 104 1.52 -1.70 24.12
C PRO A 104 2.39 -0.43 24.12
N GLY A 105 3.65 -0.55 24.54
CA GLY A 105 4.57 0.58 24.56
C GLY A 105 4.91 1.11 23.17
N LEU A 106 5.09 0.21 22.18
CA LEU A 106 5.27 0.58 20.77
C LEU A 106 3.99 1.19 20.20
N LEU A 107 2.82 0.60 20.49
CA LEU A 107 1.54 1.12 20.02
C LEU A 107 1.27 2.53 20.55
N ASP A 108 1.59 2.78 21.82
CA ASP A 108 1.43 4.09 22.46
C ASP A 108 2.35 5.17 21.88
N LEU A 109 3.48 4.83 21.24
CA LEU A 109 4.31 5.83 20.56
C LEU A 109 3.52 6.59 19.47
N PHE A 110 2.58 5.91 18.82
CA PHE A 110 1.83 6.50 17.72
C PHE A 110 0.96 7.70 18.13
N THR A 111 0.64 7.87 19.42
CA THR A 111 -0.13 9.03 19.89
C THR A 111 0.56 10.37 19.57
N ALA A 112 1.88 10.37 19.38
CA ALA A 112 2.63 11.56 18.98
C ALA A 112 2.55 11.86 17.47
N MET A 113 2.20 10.87 16.63
CA MET A 113 2.27 10.98 15.17
C MET A 113 1.39 12.09 14.58
N PRO A 114 0.12 12.30 15.02
CA PRO A 114 -0.71 13.37 14.47
C PRO A 114 -0.06 14.76 14.60
N ALA A 115 0.50 15.06 15.77
CA ALA A 115 1.19 16.34 16.02
C ALA A 115 2.47 16.48 15.16
N ILE A 116 3.18 15.39 14.91
CA ILE A 116 4.37 15.39 14.04
C ILE A 116 3.98 15.67 12.59
N LEU A 117 2.91 15.03 12.10
CA LEU A 117 2.37 15.24 10.75
C LEU A 117 1.87 16.67 10.53
N GLU A 118 1.33 17.32 11.57
CA GLU A 118 0.92 18.73 11.51
C GLU A 118 2.10 19.71 11.48
N PHE A 119 3.24 19.37 12.10
CA PHE A 119 4.35 20.30 12.31
C PHE A 119 5.28 20.48 11.10
N GLY A 120 5.20 19.65 10.05
CA GLY A 120 5.96 19.90 8.83
C GLY A 120 5.94 18.80 7.77
N ASN A 121 6.10 19.23 6.52
CA ASN A 121 6.10 18.36 5.33
C ASN A 121 7.46 17.71 5.03
N GLU A 122 8.55 18.14 5.69
CA GLU A 122 9.92 17.67 5.39
C GLU A 122 10.10 16.18 5.73
N ASP A 123 9.54 15.74 6.86
CA ASP A 123 9.65 14.36 7.34
C ASP A 123 8.51 13.46 6.85
N LEU A 124 7.59 13.99 6.03
CA LEU A 124 6.35 13.30 5.64
C LEU A 124 6.62 11.88 5.12
N LYS A 125 7.67 11.72 4.31
CA LYS A 125 8.04 10.41 3.76
C LYS A 125 8.37 9.39 4.85
N VAL A 126 9.08 9.79 5.90
CA VAL A 126 9.44 8.89 7.01
C VAL A 126 8.21 8.64 7.89
N CYS A 127 7.43 9.67 8.19
CA CYS A 127 6.19 9.54 8.96
C CYS A 127 5.20 8.57 8.29
N LEU A 128 5.02 8.65 6.97
CA LEU A 128 4.15 7.73 6.23
C LEU A 128 4.69 6.30 6.23
N LYS A 129 6.01 6.10 6.12
CA LYS A 129 6.62 4.77 6.31
C LYS A 129 6.40 4.22 7.72
N ILE A 130 6.42 5.06 8.74
CA ILE A 130 6.09 4.65 10.11
C ILE A 130 4.62 4.21 10.18
N VAL A 131 3.69 4.97 9.59
CA VAL A 131 2.27 4.57 9.48
C VAL A 131 2.14 3.21 8.77
N GLU A 132 2.80 3.02 7.62
CA GLU A 132 2.83 1.75 6.90
C GLU A 132 3.36 0.60 7.77
N ALA A 133 4.43 0.83 8.53
CA ALA A 133 4.99 -0.15 9.45
C ALA A 133 4.02 -0.53 10.57
N TYR A 134 3.26 0.43 11.11
CA TYR A 134 2.22 0.16 12.10
C TYR A 134 1.03 -0.61 11.54
N VAL A 135 0.58 -0.29 10.32
CA VAL A 135 -0.51 -1.01 9.65
C VAL A 135 -0.16 -2.49 9.53
N VAL A 136 1.07 -2.79 9.12
CA VAL A 136 1.54 -4.16 8.90
C VAL A 136 1.88 -4.89 10.21
N LEU A 137 2.49 -4.21 11.20
CA LEU A 137 2.90 -4.81 12.48
C LEU A 137 1.76 -4.92 13.49
N GLY A 138 0.97 -3.85 13.64
CA GLY A 138 -0.10 -3.72 14.65
C GLY A 138 -1.46 -4.17 14.17
N GLN A 139 -1.65 -4.29 12.85
CA GLN A 139 -2.83 -4.85 12.21
C GLN A 139 -4.15 -4.30 12.78
N LYS A 140 -5.07 -5.18 13.20
CA LYS A 140 -6.42 -4.82 13.67
C LYS A 140 -6.39 -3.91 14.91
N GLU A 141 -5.49 -4.17 15.85
CA GLU A 141 -5.38 -3.38 17.09
C GLU A 141 -5.01 -1.92 16.78
N PHE A 142 -4.05 -1.73 15.88
CA PHE A 142 -3.65 -0.41 15.40
C PHE A 142 -4.79 0.32 14.68
N MET A 143 -5.44 -0.33 13.72
CA MET A 143 -6.53 0.29 12.95
C MET A 143 -7.74 0.65 13.81
N GLN A 144 -8.08 -0.17 14.80
CA GLN A 144 -9.17 0.12 15.73
C GLN A 144 -8.89 1.37 16.58
N ARG A 145 -7.63 1.60 16.95
CA ARG A 145 -7.26 2.72 17.83
C ARG A 145 -7.03 4.03 17.08
N PHE A 146 -6.41 3.99 15.90
CA PHE A 146 -5.86 5.19 15.26
C PHE A 146 -6.40 5.50 13.85
N SER A 147 -7.37 4.72 13.34
CA SER A 147 -7.93 4.97 12.01
C SER A 147 -8.49 6.39 11.83
N GLN A 148 -9.21 6.92 12.82
CA GLN A 148 -9.77 8.27 12.73
C GLN A 148 -8.68 9.35 12.69
N ASP A 149 -7.64 9.20 13.50
CA ASP A 149 -6.51 10.13 13.53
C ASP A 149 -5.79 10.15 12.17
N ILE A 150 -5.54 8.97 11.58
CA ILE A 150 -4.92 8.85 10.25
C ILE A 150 -5.79 9.51 9.18
N VAL A 151 -7.11 9.24 9.18
CA VAL A 151 -8.04 9.83 8.19
C VAL A 151 -8.04 11.35 8.28
N MET A 152 -8.06 11.90 9.50
CA MET A 152 -8.03 13.33 9.74
C MET A 152 -6.71 13.94 9.25
N SER A 153 -5.57 13.39 9.67
CA SER A 153 -4.25 13.89 9.26
C SER A 153 -4.08 13.84 7.74
N PHE A 154 -4.45 12.72 7.09
CA PHE A 154 -4.30 12.58 5.63
C PHE A 154 -5.25 13.51 4.87
N SER A 155 -6.48 13.70 5.38
CA SER A 155 -7.47 14.59 4.75
C SER A 155 -7.03 16.05 4.81
N ASN A 156 -6.36 16.46 5.89
CA ASN A 156 -5.80 17.80 6.00
C ASN A 156 -4.58 17.95 5.06
N LEU A 157 -3.65 16.99 5.09
CA LEU A 157 -2.41 17.04 4.31
C LEU A 157 -2.63 17.02 2.80
N ILE A 158 -3.58 16.22 2.30
CA ILE A 158 -3.79 16.06 0.85
C ILE A 158 -4.25 17.36 0.17
N THR A 159 -4.83 18.31 0.93
CA THR A 159 -5.34 19.57 0.40
C THR A 159 -4.28 20.66 0.22
N ASP A 160 -3.15 20.56 0.93
CA ASP A 160 -2.11 21.61 0.98
C ASP A 160 -0.71 21.03 0.80
N ILE A 161 -0.56 20.13 -0.17
CA ILE A 161 0.73 19.52 -0.49
C ILE A 161 0.98 19.37 -1.98
N ARG A 162 2.26 19.35 -2.35
CA ARG A 162 2.71 19.07 -3.72
C ARG A 162 2.36 17.64 -4.12
N THR A 163 2.28 17.42 -5.43
CA THR A 163 1.95 16.14 -6.04
C THR A 163 2.76 14.95 -5.51
N ASP A 164 4.07 15.11 -5.26
CA ASP A 164 4.89 14.04 -4.68
C ASP A 164 4.39 13.60 -3.29
N GLY A 165 3.92 14.56 -2.47
CA GLY A 165 3.32 14.28 -1.17
C GLY A 165 1.97 13.58 -1.30
N ILE A 166 1.14 14.00 -2.25
CA ILE A 166 -0.12 13.31 -2.59
C ILE A 166 0.15 11.84 -2.93
N LEU A 167 1.15 11.57 -3.79
CA LEU A 167 1.52 10.21 -4.16
C LEU A 167 1.98 9.37 -2.97
N LEU A 168 2.70 9.95 -2.01
CA LEU A 168 3.09 9.24 -0.79
C LEU A 168 1.87 8.90 0.07
N ILE A 169 0.93 9.83 0.24
CA ILE A 169 -0.31 9.59 0.99
C ILE A 169 -1.15 8.50 0.30
N LEU A 170 -1.31 8.57 -1.02
CA LEU A 170 -2.06 7.56 -1.78
C LEU A 170 -1.44 6.16 -1.67
N LYS A 171 -0.11 6.05 -1.63
CA LYS A 171 0.58 4.76 -1.39
C LYS A 171 0.31 4.22 0.02
N ALA A 172 0.32 5.08 1.03
CA ALA A 172 -0.04 4.65 2.39
C ALA A 172 -1.50 4.21 2.49
N VAL A 173 -2.43 4.95 1.86
CA VAL A 173 -3.86 4.57 1.77
C VAL A 173 -4.04 3.24 1.04
N GLU A 174 -3.28 3.03 -0.04
CA GLU A 174 -3.30 1.78 -0.80
C GLU A 174 -2.88 0.58 0.05
N LEU A 175 -1.79 0.68 0.80
CA LEU A 175 -1.36 -0.37 1.73
C LEU A 175 -2.41 -0.65 2.81
N ILE A 176 -3.06 0.40 3.32
CA ILE A 176 -4.15 0.26 4.31
C ILE A 176 -5.33 -0.51 3.70
N PHE A 177 -5.72 -0.21 2.46
CA PHE A 177 -6.83 -0.89 1.77
C PHE A 177 -6.46 -2.31 1.36
N GLN A 178 -5.20 -2.56 1.01
CA GLN A 178 -4.67 -3.90 0.79
C GLN A 178 -4.74 -4.73 2.08
N SER A 179 -4.41 -4.13 3.23
CA SER A 179 -4.41 -4.82 4.53
C SER A 179 -5.82 -5.04 5.10
N PHE A 180 -6.76 -4.12 4.84
CA PHE A 180 -8.12 -4.11 5.39
C PHE A 180 -9.17 -3.78 4.31
N PRO A 181 -9.37 -4.66 3.31
CA PRO A 181 -10.19 -4.34 2.13
C PRO A 181 -11.68 -4.13 2.44
N LEU A 182 -12.17 -4.65 3.57
CA LEU A 182 -13.58 -4.51 3.94
C LEU A 182 -13.81 -3.30 4.85
N GLU A 183 -13.01 -3.15 5.91
CA GLU A 183 -13.23 -2.14 6.95
C GLU A 183 -12.62 -0.77 6.61
N ALA A 184 -11.45 -0.73 5.97
CA ALA A 184 -10.75 0.53 5.73
C ALA A 184 -11.46 1.46 4.73
N PRO A 185 -12.01 0.99 3.58
CA PRO A 185 -12.74 1.87 2.67
C PRO A 185 -13.88 2.62 3.35
N GLN A 186 -14.59 1.95 4.26
CA GLN A 186 -15.66 2.57 5.04
C GLN A 186 -15.13 3.62 6.03
N ALA A 187 -14.06 3.30 6.78
CA ALA A 187 -13.47 4.24 7.74
C ALA A 187 -12.83 5.46 7.05
N PHE A 188 -12.25 5.26 5.86
CA PHE A 188 -11.56 6.28 5.07
C PHE A 188 -12.47 6.98 4.05
N GLN A 189 -13.79 6.92 4.24
CA GLN A 189 -14.77 7.51 3.32
C GLN A 189 -14.49 8.98 2.94
N PRO A 190 -14.08 9.88 3.86
CA PRO A 190 -13.77 11.27 3.48
C PRO A 190 -12.64 11.38 2.44
N LEU A 191 -11.58 10.58 2.60
CA LEU A 191 -10.46 10.50 1.66
C LEU A 191 -10.90 9.85 0.35
N LEU A 192 -11.71 8.80 0.42
CA LEU A 192 -12.22 8.13 -0.77
C LEU A 192 -13.13 9.06 -1.59
N SER A 193 -13.98 9.87 -0.95
CA SER A 193 -14.77 10.92 -1.61
C SER A 193 -13.87 11.96 -2.29
N HIS A 194 -12.78 12.38 -1.65
CA HIS A 194 -11.81 13.30 -2.25
C HIS A 194 -11.11 12.67 -3.46
N ILE A 195 -10.64 11.43 -3.34
CA ILE A 195 -10.02 10.65 -4.43
C ILE A 195 -10.99 10.50 -5.61
N PHE A 196 -12.24 10.11 -5.35
CA PHE A 196 -13.26 9.93 -6.38
C PHE A 196 -13.56 11.24 -7.13
N LYS A 197 -13.74 12.34 -6.39
CA LYS A 197 -14.00 13.65 -6.98
C LYS A 197 -12.83 14.14 -7.84
N THR A 198 -11.61 14.10 -7.31
CA THR A 198 -10.40 14.54 -8.03
C THR A 198 -10.12 13.67 -9.26
N THR A 199 -10.41 12.37 -9.19
CA THR A 199 -10.36 11.47 -10.34
C THR A 199 -11.30 11.95 -11.45
N LEU A 200 -12.58 12.19 -11.14
CA LEU A 200 -13.56 12.63 -12.14
C LEU A 200 -13.29 14.04 -12.70
N GLU A 201 -12.65 14.90 -11.91
CA GLU A 201 -12.21 16.22 -12.37
C GLU A 201 -11.06 16.14 -13.37
N ASN A 202 -10.27 15.05 -13.36
CA ASN A 202 -9.18 14.77 -14.31
C ASN A 202 -8.17 15.93 -14.47
N ASN A 203 -7.91 16.65 -13.37
CA ASN A 203 -7.01 17.82 -13.35
C ASN A 203 -5.63 17.51 -12.75
N GLU A 204 -5.45 16.30 -12.21
CA GLU A 204 -4.22 15.88 -11.56
C GLU A 204 -3.19 15.33 -12.55
N LEU A 205 -1.93 15.21 -12.11
CA LEU A 205 -0.91 14.52 -12.89
C LEU A 205 -1.30 13.06 -13.13
N VAL A 206 -0.93 12.55 -14.30
CA VAL A 206 -1.22 11.18 -14.74
C VAL A 206 -0.79 10.11 -13.72
N THR A 207 0.33 10.33 -13.02
CA THR A 207 0.82 9.45 -11.97
C THR A 207 -0.11 9.39 -10.76
N VAL A 208 -0.73 10.52 -10.39
CA VAL A 208 -1.73 10.60 -9.31
C VAL A 208 -3.00 9.92 -9.74
N LEU A 209 -3.53 10.25 -10.94
CA LEU A 209 -4.74 9.64 -11.48
C LEU A 209 -4.61 8.11 -11.55
N SER A 210 -3.44 7.60 -11.98
CA SER A 210 -3.17 6.16 -12.02
C SER A 210 -3.24 5.51 -10.63
N MET A 211 -2.73 6.18 -9.59
CA MET A 211 -2.84 5.71 -8.20
C MET A 211 -4.29 5.78 -7.69
N GLN A 212 -5.03 6.82 -8.05
CA GLN A 212 -6.42 7.00 -7.63
C GLN A 212 -7.34 5.95 -8.26
N LEU A 213 -7.22 5.69 -9.57
CA LEU A 213 -7.92 4.60 -10.25
C LEU A 213 -7.57 3.24 -9.65
N TYR A 214 -6.31 3.02 -9.30
CA TYR A 214 -5.88 1.81 -8.63
C TYR A 214 -6.56 1.61 -7.25
N ILE A 215 -6.63 2.65 -6.42
CA ILE A 215 -7.35 2.60 -5.13
C ILE A 215 -8.84 2.33 -5.34
N LEU A 216 -9.48 3.02 -6.30
CA LEU A 216 -10.89 2.82 -6.62
C LEU A 216 -11.16 1.39 -7.13
N GLY A 217 -10.27 0.85 -7.96
CA GLY A 217 -10.34 -0.54 -8.43
C GLY A 217 -10.19 -1.55 -7.32
N ARG A 218 -9.37 -1.24 -6.31
CA ARG A 218 -9.20 -2.13 -5.16
C ARG A 218 -10.49 -2.23 -4.36
N VAL A 219 -11.14 -1.09 -4.10
CA VAL A 219 -12.46 -1.05 -3.45
C VAL A 219 -13.51 -1.77 -4.29
N LEU A 220 -13.55 -1.52 -5.60
CA LEU A 220 -14.49 -2.16 -6.50
C LEU A 220 -14.31 -3.68 -6.54
N LEU A 221 -13.08 -4.18 -6.61
CA LEU A 221 -12.79 -5.61 -6.73
C LEU A 221 -13.06 -6.36 -5.40
N GLN A 222 -12.63 -5.81 -4.28
CA GLN A 222 -12.62 -6.53 -2.99
C GLN A 222 -13.82 -6.21 -2.10
N ASN A 223 -14.55 -5.12 -2.34
CA ASN A 223 -15.70 -4.70 -1.53
C ASN A 223 -16.79 -4.04 -2.39
N GLN A 224 -17.38 -4.83 -3.30
CA GLN A 224 -18.42 -4.38 -4.22
C GLN A 224 -19.64 -3.78 -3.50
N GLU A 225 -20.10 -4.40 -2.40
CA GLU A 225 -21.26 -3.90 -1.64
C GLU A 225 -21.04 -2.48 -1.15
N TYR A 226 -19.88 -2.22 -0.53
CA TYR A 226 -19.52 -0.88 -0.10
C TYR A 226 -19.36 0.07 -1.29
N PHE A 227 -18.70 -0.35 -2.38
CA PHE A 227 -18.52 0.49 -3.57
C PHE A 227 -19.85 1.03 -4.11
N TRP A 228 -20.88 0.17 -4.23
CA TRP A 228 -22.20 0.59 -4.70
C TRP A 228 -22.88 1.56 -3.72
N SER A 229 -22.77 1.30 -2.42
CA SER A 229 -23.29 2.21 -1.39
C SER A 229 -22.58 3.57 -1.41
N PHE A 230 -21.27 3.58 -1.63
CA PHE A 230 -20.44 4.77 -1.76
C PHE A 230 -20.81 5.58 -3.00
N LEU A 231 -20.96 4.92 -4.15
CA LEU A 231 -21.38 5.56 -5.40
C LEU A 231 -22.77 6.22 -5.26
N ALA A 232 -23.69 5.58 -4.54
CA ALA A 232 -24.98 6.17 -4.22
C ALA A 232 -24.83 7.44 -3.34
N GLN A 233 -23.93 7.45 -2.35
CA GLN A 233 -23.66 8.65 -1.56
C GLN A 233 -23.04 9.79 -2.38
N GLU A 234 -22.05 9.48 -3.23
CA GLU A 234 -21.43 10.48 -4.10
C GLU A 234 -22.40 11.04 -5.14
N SER A 235 -23.32 10.20 -5.65
CA SER A 235 -24.40 10.64 -6.54
C SER A 235 -25.30 11.70 -5.90
N ALA A 236 -25.64 11.54 -4.61
CA ALA A 236 -26.41 12.53 -3.87
C ALA A 236 -25.62 13.83 -3.60
N LYS A 237 -24.31 13.74 -3.34
CA LYS A 237 -23.45 14.92 -3.11
C LYS A 237 -23.22 15.74 -4.39
N MET A 238 -23.09 15.06 -5.55
CA MET A 238 -22.76 15.68 -6.83
C MET A 238 -23.98 16.06 -7.68
N ASP A 239 -25.20 15.76 -7.20
CA ASP A 239 -26.47 15.96 -7.94
C ASP A 239 -26.45 15.33 -9.36
N LYS A 240 -25.94 14.09 -9.44
CA LYS A 240 -25.84 13.30 -10.67
C LYS A 240 -26.30 11.88 -10.41
N GLU A 241 -26.91 11.21 -11.38
CA GLU A 241 -27.30 9.81 -11.21
C GLU A 241 -26.07 8.90 -11.02
N SER A 242 -26.17 7.88 -10.15
CA SER A 242 -25.07 6.93 -9.88
C SER A 242 -24.60 6.22 -11.17
N ARG A 243 -25.52 5.97 -12.10
CA ARG A 243 -25.23 5.38 -13.41
C ARG A 243 -24.35 6.29 -14.27
N THR A 244 -24.64 7.59 -14.26
CA THR A 244 -23.84 8.59 -14.98
C THR A 244 -22.44 8.70 -14.39
N LEU A 245 -22.32 8.71 -13.06
CA LEU A 245 -21.02 8.73 -12.39
C LEU A 245 -20.19 7.48 -12.70
N LEU A 246 -20.81 6.29 -12.71
CA LEU A 246 -20.13 5.06 -13.13
C LEU A 246 -19.66 5.15 -14.58
N GLY A 247 -20.52 5.61 -15.50
CA GLY A 247 -20.15 5.78 -16.90
C GLY A 247 -18.95 6.72 -17.09
N MET A 248 -18.96 7.88 -16.40
CA MET A 248 -17.84 8.83 -16.41
C MET A 248 -16.55 8.21 -15.87
N LEU A 249 -16.63 7.44 -14.77
CA LEU A 249 -15.47 6.76 -14.21
C LEU A 249 -14.90 5.73 -15.19
N LEU A 250 -15.75 4.92 -15.81
CA LEU A 250 -15.33 3.89 -16.77
C LEU A 250 -14.70 4.51 -18.02
N ASP A 251 -15.29 5.57 -18.59
CA ASP A 251 -14.73 6.27 -19.74
C ASP A 251 -13.34 6.82 -19.44
N LEU A 252 -13.18 7.48 -18.28
CA LEU A 252 -11.89 7.98 -17.83
C LEU A 252 -10.88 6.85 -17.62
N TRP A 253 -11.32 5.73 -17.06
CA TRP A 253 -10.45 4.57 -16.84
C TRP A 253 -9.89 4.03 -18.15
N PHE A 254 -10.73 3.92 -19.18
CA PHE A 254 -10.29 3.48 -20.50
C PHE A 254 -9.34 4.50 -21.15
N GLU A 255 -9.64 5.80 -21.05
CA GLU A 255 -8.78 6.86 -21.58
C GLU A 255 -7.37 6.84 -20.93
N LYS A 256 -7.30 6.54 -19.63
CA LYS A 256 -6.05 6.56 -18.87
C LYS A 256 -5.38 5.18 -18.76
N MET A 257 -5.92 4.12 -19.37
CA MET A 257 -5.37 2.78 -19.22
C MET A 257 -3.90 2.70 -19.71
N ASP A 258 -3.60 3.23 -20.90
CA ASP A 258 -2.24 3.32 -21.47
C ASP A 258 -1.25 4.06 -20.57
N SER A 259 -1.75 4.95 -19.71
CA SER A 259 -0.93 5.74 -18.81
C SER A 259 -0.51 4.98 -17.55
N ILE A 260 -1.21 3.90 -17.22
CA ILE A 260 -0.87 3.02 -16.09
C ILE A 260 0.27 2.13 -16.56
N THR A 261 1.50 2.40 -16.09
CA THR A 261 2.71 1.69 -16.53
C THR A 261 3.07 0.48 -15.67
N LYS A 262 2.58 0.42 -14.43
CA LYS A 262 2.87 -0.68 -13.51
C LYS A 262 1.99 -1.89 -13.83
N PRO A 263 2.55 -3.08 -14.09
CA PRO A 263 1.77 -4.25 -14.50
C PRO A 263 0.80 -4.70 -13.39
N GLU A 264 1.17 -4.55 -12.10
CA GLU A 264 0.30 -4.86 -10.96
C GLU A 264 -0.97 -4.00 -10.96
N HIS A 265 -0.82 -2.71 -11.28
CA HIS A 265 -1.93 -1.76 -11.31
C HIS A 265 -2.85 -2.01 -12.51
N ARG A 266 -2.27 -2.38 -13.65
CA ARG A 266 -2.99 -2.77 -14.85
C ARG A 266 -3.78 -4.05 -14.62
N LYS A 267 -3.16 -5.08 -14.02
CA LYS A 267 -3.82 -6.32 -13.63
C LYS A 267 -4.98 -6.09 -12.67
N LEU A 268 -4.79 -5.29 -11.62
CA LEU A 268 -5.87 -4.96 -10.69
C LEU A 268 -7.03 -4.22 -11.39
N SER A 269 -6.72 -3.30 -12.29
CA SER A 269 -7.73 -2.61 -13.11
C SER A 269 -8.53 -3.59 -13.96
N ALA A 270 -7.85 -4.51 -14.65
CA ALA A 270 -8.49 -5.54 -15.46
C ALA A 270 -9.36 -6.49 -14.61
N LEU A 271 -8.89 -6.92 -13.44
CA LEU A 271 -9.68 -7.71 -12.49
C LEU A 271 -10.94 -6.95 -12.02
N ALA A 272 -10.77 -5.69 -11.61
CA ALA A 272 -11.87 -4.85 -11.14
C ALA A 272 -12.93 -4.62 -12.24
N LEU A 273 -12.51 -4.28 -13.45
CA LEU A 273 -13.40 -4.09 -14.60
C LEU A 273 -14.07 -5.41 -15.03
N SER A 274 -13.33 -6.52 -15.01
CA SER A 274 -13.90 -7.86 -15.29
C SER A 274 -14.99 -8.23 -14.30
N SER A 275 -14.84 -7.86 -13.03
CA SER A 275 -15.85 -8.14 -11.99
C SER A 275 -17.18 -7.41 -12.22
N LEU A 276 -17.20 -6.38 -13.07
CA LEU A 276 -18.40 -5.67 -13.48
C LEU A 276 -19.17 -6.40 -14.58
N LEU A 277 -18.54 -7.30 -15.36
CA LEU A 277 -19.16 -7.98 -16.50
C LEU A 277 -20.40 -8.80 -16.13
N THR A 278 -20.52 -9.22 -14.88
CA THR A 278 -21.68 -9.98 -14.39
C THR A 278 -22.87 -9.10 -14.03
N MET A 279 -22.74 -7.77 -14.11
CA MET A 279 -23.74 -6.81 -13.69
C MET A 279 -24.56 -6.30 -14.88
N ASN A 280 -25.90 -6.38 -14.77
CA ASN A 280 -26.81 -5.88 -15.80
C ASN A 280 -27.16 -4.40 -15.61
N LEU A 281 -26.17 -3.52 -15.79
CA LEU A 281 -26.35 -2.05 -15.72
C LEU A 281 -25.98 -1.42 -17.06
N SER A 282 -26.78 -0.48 -17.55
CA SER A 282 -26.56 0.12 -18.89
C SER A 282 -25.16 0.73 -19.08
N PRO A 283 -24.57 1.46 -18.11
CA PRO A 283 -23.22 1.99 -18.27
C PRO A 283 -22.16 0.91 -18.50
N ILE A 284 -22.37 -0.31 -17.97
CA ILE A 284 -21.48 -1.45 -18.09
C ILE A 284 -21.73 -2.16 -19.42
N THR A 285 -22.99 -2.47 -19.76
CA THR A 285 -23.34 -3.17 -21.00
C THR A 285 -22.99 -2.35 -22.24
N GLU A 286 -23.10 -1.03 -22.18
CA GLU A 286 -22.68 -0.11 -23.25
C GLU A 286 -21.15 -0.09 -23.45
N ARG A 287 -20.40 -0.41 -22.39
CA ARG A 287 -18.92 -0.38 -22.35
C ARG A 287 -18.30 -1.78 -22.33
N PHE A 288 -19.10 -2.81 -22.60
CA PHE A 288 -18.69 -4.21 -22.49
C PHE A 288 -17.45 -4.53 -23.35
N SER A 289 -17.43 -4.04 -24.60
CA SER A 289 -16.29 -4.17 -25.51
C SER A 289 -15.02 -3.50 -24.96
N GLY A 290 -15.14 -2.30 -24.37
CA GLY A 290 -14.03 -1.58 -23.76
C GLY A 290 -13.42 -2.34 -22.56
N ILE A 291 -14.26 -2.95 -21.72
CA ILE A 291 -13.79 -3.79 -20.61
C ILE A 291 -12.97 -4.97 -21.13
N LEU A 292 -13.46 -5.68 -22.16
CA LEU A 292 -12.72 -6.82 -22.72
C LEU A 292 -11.43 -6.39 -23.41
N ASN A 293 -11.43 -5.24 -24.09
CA ASN A 293 -10.20 -4.69 -24.68
C ASN A 293 -9.12 -4.49 -23.63
N VAL A 294 -9.46 -3.87 -22.49
CA VAL A 294 -8.53 -3.72 -21.36
C VAL A 294 -8.04 -5.07 -20.85
N CYS A 295 -8.92 -6.07 -20.73
CA CYS A 295 -8.52 -7.39 -20.27
C CYS A 295 -7.50 -8.04 -21.21
N VAL A 296 -7.74 -7.97 -22.53
CA VAL A 296 -6.86 -8.53 -23.56
C VAL A 296 -5.51 -7.80 -23.58
N GLU A 297 -5.53 -6.47 -23.53
CA GLU A 297 -4.32 -5.64 -23.47
C GLU A 297 -3.44 -6.01 -22.28
N VAL A 298 -4.05 -6.12 -21.09
CA VAL A 298 -3.32 -6.47 -19.87
C VAL A 298 -2.84 -7.92 -19.88
N LEU A 299 -3.62 -8.86 -20.44
CA LEU A 299 -3.17 -10.23 -20.64
C LEU A 299 -1.91 -10.27 -21.51
N HIS A 300 -1.83 -9.49 -22.58
CA HIS A 300 -0.60 -9.40 -23.39
C HIS A 300 0.59 -8.81 -22.61
N ASP A 301 0.35 -7.88 -21.68
CA ASP A 301 1.41 -7.28 -20.89
C ASP A 301 2.03 -8.28 -19.90
N ILE A 302 1.19 -9.07 -19.21
CA ILE A 302 1.58 -9.92 -18.08
C ILE A 302 1.76 -11.40 -18.45
N CYS A 303 1.14 -11.89 -19.53
CA CYS A 303 1.32 -13.27 -19.93
C CYS A 303 2.70 -13.48 -20.57
N ARG A 304 3.38 -14.51 -20.11
CA ARG A 304 4.66 -14.98 -20.65
C ARG A 304 4.56 -16.46 -20.97
N ALA A 305 5.25 -16.89 -22.01
CA ALA A 305 5.35 -18.31 -22.30
C ALA A 305 6.29 -18.95 -21.27
N ASP A 306 5.76 -19.91 -20.52
CA ASP A 306 6.52 -20.78 -19.65
C ASP A 306 7.60 -21.50 -20.49
N CYS A 307 8.85 -21.47 -20.03
CA CYS A 307 9.99 -22.05 -20.73
C CYS A 307 9.89 -23.57 -20.87
N ASP A 308 9.22 -24.24 -19.94
CA ASP A 308 9.15 -25.70 -19.89
C ASP A 308 7.91 -26.26 -20.59
N THR A 309 6.76 -25.59 -20.43
CA THR A 309 5.49 -26.07 -20.97
C THR A 309 5.04 -25.33 -22.24
N GLY A 310 5.66 -24.18 -22.56
CA GLY A 310 5.24 -23.31 -23.66
C GLY A 310 3.86 -22.66 -23.45
N LYS A 311 3.20 -22.91 -22.31
CA LYS A 311 1.90 -22.34 -21.99
C LYS A 311 2.05 -20.89 -21.55
N GLN A 312 1.08 -20.05 -21.91
CA GLN A 312 1.05 -18.69 -21.41
C GLN A 312 0.55 -18.67 -19.97
N THR A 313 1.41 -18.20 -19.07
CA THR A 313 1.13 -18.04 -17.64
C THR A 313 1.18 -16.57 -17.25
N ASP A 314 0.38 -16.21 -16.26
CA ASP A 314 0.34 -14.87 -15.67
C ASP A 314 1.55 -14.72 -14.75
N CYS A 315 2.55 -13.95 -15.17
CA CYS A 315 3.84 -13.85 -14.47
C CYS A 315 3.79 -13.08 -13.15
N LEU A 316 2.63 -12.50 -12.79
CA LEU A 316 2.45 -11.80 -11.52
C LEU A 316 1.89 -12.73 -10.43
N VAL A 317 1.39 -13.91 -10.81
CA VAL A 317 0.90 -14.90 -9.85
C VAL A 317 2.10 -15.54 -9.16
N ILE A 318 2.16 -15.44 -7.84
CA ILE A 318 3.24 -16.03 -7.05
C ILE A 318 2.88 -17.51 -6.83
N GLY A 319 3.70 -18.41 -7.36
CA GLY A 319 3.52 -19.87 -7.21
C GLY A 319 4.09 -20.40 -5.89
N GLU A 320 3.57 -21.55 -5.44
CA GLU A 320 4.01 -22.22 -4.19
C GLU A 320 5.50 -22.63 -4.21
N GLU A 321 6.10 -22.80 -5.38
CA GLU A 321 7.51 -23.21 -5.54
C GLU A 321 8.49 -22.03 -5.45
N GLU A 322 8.11 -20.84 -5.97
CA GLU A 322 8.88 -19.59 -5.84
C GLU A 322 8.95 -19.08 -4.38
N ASP A 323 8.02 -19.58 -3.54
CA ASP A 323 7.94 -19.24 -2.12
C ASP A 323 9.08 -19.84 -1.28
N ALA A 324 9.66 -20.98 -1.66
CA ALA A 324 10.72 -21.63 -0.89
C ALA A 324 12.08 -20.94 -1.08
N GLU A 325 12.39 -20.53 -2.32
CA GLU A 325 13.69 -19.95 -2.68
C GLU A 325 13.81 -18.46 -2.32
N SER A 326 12.71 -17.71 -2.34
CA SER A 326 12.71 -16.26 -2.06
C SER A 326 12.78 -15.89 -0.56
N ASN A 327 12.34 -16.79 0.33
CA ASN A 327 12.25 -16.54 1.77
C ASN A 327 13.59 -16.60 2.52
N GLU A 328 14.63 -17.27 1.96
CA GLU A 328 15.89 -17.50 2.69
C GLU A 328 17.01 -16.51 2.35
N GLU A 329 17.05 -15.94 1.14
CA GLU A 329 18.24 -15.20 0.67
C GLU A 329 18.11 -13.66 0.64
N ASN A 330 16.91 -13.05 0.70
CA ASN A 330 16.75 -11.63 0.33
C ASN A 330 15.92 -10.73 1.28
N THR A 331 15.40 -11.19 2.42
CA THR A 331 14.57 -10.35 3.31
C THR A 331 15.33 -9.82 4.52
N ASP A 332 15.80 -8.56 4.43
CA ASP A 332 16.65 -7.92 5.45
C ASP A 332 15.93 -7.63 6.79
N THR A 333 14.59 -7.48 6.80
CA THR A 333 13.83 -7.10 8.02
C THR A 333 12.51 -7.86 8.17
N GLU A 334 11.97 -7.91 9.39
CA GLU A 334 10.66 -8.52 9.68
C GLU A 334 9.50 -7.78 9.00
N HIS A 335 9.62 -6.46 8.79
CA HIS A 335 8.62 -5.69 8.08
C HIS A 335 8.52 -6.11 6.60
N GLU A 336 9.65 -6.30 5.92
CA GLU A 336 9.65 -6.77 4.53
C GLU A 336 9.04 -8.17 4.41
N LYS A 337 9.34 -9.08 5.35
CA LYS A 337 8.68 -10.40 5.41
C LYS A 337 7.16 -10.30 5.52
N ARG A 338 6.66 -9.41 6.39
CA ARG A 338 5.21 -9.20 6.54
C ARG A 338 4.58 -8.58 5.30
N LYS A 339 5.28 -7.64 4.63
CA LYS A 339 4.81 -7.07 3.36
C LYS A 339 4.76 -8.12 2.25
N GLN A 340 5.74 -9.01 2.16
CA GLN A 340 5.70 -10.14 1.23
C GLN A 340 4.52 -11.07 1.51
N MET A 341 4.26 -11.40 2.79
CA MET A 341 3.07 -12.17 3.17
C MET A 341 1.76 -11.47 2.79
N LEU A 342 1.69 -10.14 2.94
CA LEU A 342 0.53 -9.37 2.50
C LEU A 342 0.35 -9.42 0.98
N LEU A 343 1.42 -9.26 0.22
CA LEU A 343 1.41 -9.34 -1.25
C LEU A 343 0.91 -10.70 -1.74
N ARG A 344 1.31 -11.80 -1.09
CA ARG A 344 0.84 -13.17 -1.44
C ARG A 344 -0.67 -13.33 -1.38
N HIS A 345 -1.34 -12.63 -0.46
CA HIS A 345 -2.80 -12.69 -0.31
C HIS A 345 -3.53 -11.66 -1.18
N ASP A 346 -2.80 -10.78 -1.87
CA ASP A 346 -3.39 -9.79 -2.75
C ASP A 346 -3.96 -10.46 -4.02
N PRO A 347 -5.19 -10.14 -4.46
CA PRO A 347 -5.75 -10.64 -5.72
C PRO A 347 -4.83 -10.49 -6.94
N VAL A 348 -3.99 -9.46 -6.98
CA VAL A 348 -3.00 -9.25 -8.05
C VAL A 348 -2.00 -10.39 -8.14
N HIS A 349 -1.63 -11.00 -7.01
CA HIS A 349 -0.64 -12.07 -6.96
C HIS A 349 -1.24 -13.45 -6.69
N ALA A 350 -2.48 -13.52 -6.21
CA ALA A 350 -3.18 -14.77 -5.92
C ALA A 350 -4.11 -15.24 -7.04
N VAL A 351 -4.57 -14.34 -7.92
CA VAL A 351 -5.57 -14.66 -8.95
C VAL A 351 -4.97 -14.55 -10.35
N SER A 352 -5.13 -15.60 -11.15
CA SER A 352 -4.83 -15.58 -12.59
C SER A 352 -5.85 -14.72 -13.32
N LEU A 353 -5.40 -13.67 -14.01
CA LEU A 353 -6.31 -12.80 -14.77
C LEU A 353 -7.05 -13.58 -15.86
N LYS A 354 -6.34 -14.51 -16.54
CA LYS A 354 -6.89 -15.38 -17.57
C LYS A 354 -8.09 -16.17 -17.06
N GLU A 355 -7.90 -16.89 -15.96
CA GLU A 355 -8.95 -17.72 -15.36
C GLU A 355 -10.11 -16.86 -14.85
N PHE A 356 -9.80 -15.71 -14.26
CA PHE A 356 -10.80 -14.80 -13.74
C PHE A 356 -11.70 -14.25 -14.86
N VAL A 357 -11.15 -13.75 -15.97
CA VAL A 357 -11.92 -13.22 -17.10
C VAL A 357 -12.84 -14.29 -17.68
N VAL A 358 -12.35 -15.51 -17.90
CA VAL A 358 -13.15 -16.63 -18.40
C VAL A 358 -14.28 -16.98 -17.44
N SER A 359 -14.00 -17.00 -16.14
CA SER A 359 -15.02 -17.23 -15.11
C SER A 359 -16.09 -16.13 -15.12
N GLN A 360 -15.71 -14.85 -15.18
CA GLN A 360 -16.67 -13.74 -15.22
C GLN A 360 -17.55 -13.77 -16.48
N LEU A 361 -16.99 -14.10 -17.65
CA LEU A 361 -17.76 -14.28 -18.89
C LEU A 361 -18.74 -15.44 -18.80
N THR A 362 -18.32 -16.55 -18.21
CA THR A 362 -19.19 -17.72 -18.00
C THR A 362 -20.37 -17.38 -17.07
N ILE A 363 -20.10 -16.66 -15.97
CA ILE A 363 -21.13 -16.20 -15.04
C ILE A 363 -22.07 -15.19 -15.72
N CYS A 364 -21.52 -14.25 -16.50
CA CYS A 364 -22.28 -13.28 -17.30
C CYS A 364 -23.27 -13.98 -18.25
N GLN A 365 -22.80 -15.00 -18.99
CA GLN A 365 -23.63 -15.82 -19.88
C GLN A 365 -24.76 -16.54 -19.11
N GLN A 366 -24.47 -17.08 -17.92
CA GLN A 366 -25.47 -17.77 -17.09
C GLN A 366 -26.52 -16.81 -16.53
N LEU A 367 -26.13 -15.62 -16.08
CA LEU A 367 -27.03 -14.65 -15.45
C LEU A 367 -27.90 -13.89 -16.46
N HIS A 368 -27.37 -13.56 -17.62
CA HIS A 368 -28.07 -12.74 -18.63
C HIS A 368 -28.77 -13.57 -19.71
N GLY A 369 -28.44 -14.86 -19.79
CA GLY A 369 -28.95 -15.78 -20.80
C GLY A 369 -28.24 -15.61 -22.15
N GLN A 370 -28.30 -16.67 -22.96
CA GLN A 370 -27.56 -16.79 -24.22
C GLN A 370 -27.81 -15.62 -25.17
N LEU A 371 -29.06 -15.18 -25.32
CA LEU A 371 -29.43 -14.20 -26.33
C LEU A 371 -28.86 -12.81 -26.05
N LEU A 372 -28.89 -12.36 -24.78
CA LEU A 372 -28.30 -11.06 -24.43
C LEU A 372 -26.76 -11.13 -24.51
N PHE A 373 -26.19 -12.25 -24.06
CA PHE A 373 -24.74 -12.47 -24.15
C PHE A 373 -24.26 -12.43 -25.61
N ASP A 374 -24.95 -13.13 -26.52
CA ASP A 374 -24.62 -13.13 -27.94
C ASP A 374 -24.73 -11.71 -28.55
N GLN A 375 -25.68 -10.89 -28.10
CA GLN A 375 -25.80 -9.49 -28.53
C GLN A 375 -24.63 -8.63 -28.03
N LEU A 376 -24.21 -8.81 -26.77
CA LEU A 376 -23.05 -8.11 -26.21
C LEU A 376 -21.78 -8.51 -26.96
N MET A 377 -21.59 -9.81 -27.20
CA MET A 377 -20.43 -10.36 -27.92
C MET A 377 -20.41 -9.93 -29.40
N ALA A 378 -21.57 -9.77 -30.04
CA ALA A 378 -21.65 -9.32 -31.43
C ALA A 378 -21.17 -7.86 -31.64
N ASN A 379 -21.17 -7.05 -30.58
CA ASN A 379 -20.70 -5.66 -30.62
C ASN A 379 -19.18 -5.53 -30.39
N ILE A 380 -18.49 -6.63 -30.14
CA ILE A 380 -17.05 -6.65 -29.85
C ILE A 380 -16.28 -6.83 -31.16
N ASP A 381 -15.13 -6.16 -31.25
CA ASP A 381 -14.25 -6.35 -32.39
C ASP A 381 -13.83 -7.82 -32.50
N LYS A 382 -13.86 -8.36 -33.72
CA LYS A 382 -13.49 -9.75 -33.99
C LYS A 382 -12.04 -10.02 -33.62
N ASP A 383 -11.16 -9.04 -33.77
CA ASP A 383 -9.74 -9.19 -33.43
C ASP A 383 -9.55 -9.37 -31.92
N ILE A 384 -10.31 -8.63 -31.10
CA ILE A 384 -10.32 -8.77 -29.63
C ILE A 384 -10.82 -10.16 -29.23
N LEU A 385 -11.87 -10.66 -29.89
CA LEU A 385 -12.41 -12.00 -29.61
C LEU A 385 -11.42 -13.11 -29.96
N ILE A 386 -10.70 -12.98 -31.07
CA ILE A 386 -9.66 -13.93 -31.49
C ILE A 386 -8.51 -13.91 -30.47
N GLN A 387 -8.00 -12.73 -30.12
CA GLN A 387 -6.93 -12.59 -29.14
C GLN A 387 -7.34 -13.14 -27.77
N LEU A 388 -8.56 -12.86 -27.32
CA LEU A 388 -9.09 -13.40 -26.08
C LEU A 388 -9.13 -14.93 -26.14
N GLN A 389 -9.60 -15.53 -27.24
CA GLN A 389 -9.61 -16.99 -27.41
C GLN A 389 -8.20 -17.58 -27.40
N GLU A 390 -7.23 -16.97 -28.07
CA GLU A 390 -5.83 -17.41 -28.09
C GLU A 390 -5.20 -17.37 -26.70
N LEU A 391 -5.40 -16.28 -25.96
CA LEU A 391 -4.86 -16.09 -24.62
C LEU A 391 -5.56 -16.97 -23.57
N THR A 392 -6.84 -17.28 -23.78
CA THR A 392 -7.64 -18.07 -22.82
C THR A 392 -7.69 -19.56 -23.12
N SER A 393 -7.30 -20.00 -24.33
CA SER A 393 -7.06 -21.41 -24.68
C SER A 393 -5.89 -22.02 -23.92
#